data_AF-A0A4Q2D3I0-F1
#
_entry.id   AF-A0A4Q2D3I0-F1
#
_cell.length_a   1.000
_cell.length_b   1.000
_cell.length_c   1.000
_cell.angle_alpha   90.00
_cell.angle_beta   90.00
_cell.angle_gamma   90.00
#
_symmetry.space_group_name_H-M   'P 1'
#
loop_
_entity.id
_entity.type
_entity.pdbx_description
1 polymer ?
#
loop_
_entity_poly.entity_id
_entity_poly.type
_entity_poly.pdbx_seq_one_letter_code
_entity_poly.pdbx_strand_id
1 'polypeptide(L)'
;MTIGRHPSFITASTQSVTPSTIGTSTSDSSGDGRNLEADVEYDTLLAERTGTLFWKTSVREVVVYGANGERLDVELGRGVMGGVFPSAVLDTGVPLILATSRIANAIYGAVGVTPAEDGMYYVSCSTPLNLTIRLDNRKPISLHPLDLTAEPQGDTQAKFCIGLIQSADSALGRPNSIGDMILGVPFLRNVYSVMAYQAVGAGGTFERMPPFPSGDETTTSTDEAPSTTTTTNTTVTTTTTTPGAATSTNPSSVITPRLGLLGITDPSIALEEFRQVRILRQPISTNTTNGVNGNPNAANSDGSGRRLSVGIIVLIALAGFVLVAFIVFGARWWMIRRRYKRNELSGKSSNNPSEIFNGAAGGSGSNTPRGLGFGYGGGASLSTEDTTATGREKWMQLDTLGMGGGGYAIAAAVSKEQSRTESD
;
A
#
# COMPACT_ATOMS: atom_id res chain seq x y z
N MET A 1 15.72 7.70 0.30
CA MET A 1 14.83 6.75 0.99
C MET A 1 14.52 7.32 2.36
N THR A 2 13.25 7.61 2.64
CA THR A 2 12.82 8.08 3.95
C THR A 2 12.32 6.87 4.72
N ILE A 3 13.01 6.50 5.80
CA ILE A 3 12.54 5.44 6.70
C ILE A 3 11.57 6.04 7.69
N GLY A 4 10.44 5.37 7.91
CA GLY A 4 9.44 5.77 8.89
C GLY A 4 10.03 5.85 10.30
N ARG A 5 10.08 7.05 10.87
CA ARG A 5 10.39 7.26 12.29
C ARG A 5 9.10 7.43 13.06
N HIS A 6 9.02 6.83 14.24
CA HIS A 6 7.91 7.10 15.14
C HIS A 6 8.23 8.34 16.02
N PRO A 7 7.23 9.12 16.48
CA PRO A 7 7.49 10.29 17.31
C PRO A 7 8.12 9.89 18.64
N SER A 8 9.33 10.38 18.90
CA SER A 8 10.01 10.24 20.19
C SER A 8 9.48 11.28 21.16
N PHE A 9 8.61 10.86 22.08
CA PHE A 9 8.30 11.53 23.35
C PHE A 9 7.76 12.98 23.37
N ILE A 10 7.59 13.67 22.24
CA ILE A 10 7.00 15.01 22.24
C ILE A 10 5.85 15.04 21.23
N THR A 11 4.62 15.19 21.74
CA THR A 11 3.37 15.38 20.97
C THR A 11 2.79 14.14 20.26
N ALA A 12 2.78 12.97 20.90
CA ALA A 12 1.72 12.00 20.58
C ALA A 12 0.42 12.48 21.24
N SER A 13 -0.23 13.51 20.66
CA SER A 13 -1.62 13.80 21.04
C SER A 13 -2.43 12.60 20.59
N THR A 14 -2.90 11.84 21.57
CA THR A 14 -3.66 10.60 21.46
C THR A 14 -4.91 10.80 20.60
N GLN A 15 -4.79 10.61 19.29
CA GLN A 15 -5.92 10.05 18.55
C GLN A 15 -5.98 8.57 18.94
N SER A 16 -6.70 8.31 20.03
CA SER A 16 -7.15 6.96 20.37
C SER A 16 -8.07 6.49 19.25
N VAL A 17 -7.51 5.94 18.19
CA VAL A 17 -8.25 4.98 17.38
C VAL A 17 -8.35 3.77 18.28
N THR A 18 -9.44 3.68 19.04
CA THR A 18 -9.88 2.38 19.57
C THR A 18 -9.87 1.45 18.37
N PRO A 19 -9.10 0.35 18.38
CA PRO A 19 -9.34 -0.72 17.43
C PRO A 19 -10.84 -0.98 17.57
N SER A 20 -11.62 -0.70 16.52
CA SER A 20 -12.96 -1.23 16.48
C SER A 20 -12.73 -2.72 16.64
N THR A 21 -13.26 -3.29 17.72
CA THR A 21 -13.26 -4.73 17.96
C THR A 21 -13.47 -5.39 16.60
N ILE A 22 -12.43 -5.98 16.02
CA ILE A 22 -12.55 -6.71 14.77
C ILE A 22 -13.56 -7.79 15.12
N GLY A 23 -14.74 -7.69 14.51
CA GLY A 23 -16.01 -7.96 15.15
C GLY A 23 -16.01 -9.12 16.15
N THR A 24 -16.44 -8.84 17.38
CA THR A 24 -17.29 -9.80 18.10
C THR A 24 -18.62 -9.96 17.34
N SER A 25 -18.57 -10.39 16.08
CA SER A 25 -19.71 -11.00 15.41
C SER A 25 -19.74 -12.43 15.89
N THR A 26 -20.47 -12.67 16.97
CA THR A 26 -20.91 -13.98 17.46
C THR A 26 -21.89 -14.65 16.48
N SER A 27 -21.57 -14.66 15.19
CA SER A 27 -22.39 -15.29 14.16
C SER A 27 -21.60 -15.53 12.87
N ASP A 28 -20.48 -16.24 12.97
CA ASP A 28 -20.04 -17.01 11.81
C ASP A 28 -19.78 -18.45 12.24
N SER A 29 -20.74 -19.30 11.89
CA SER A 29 -20.74 -20.74 12.13
C SER A 29 -19.81 -21.49 11.16
N SER A 30 -18.70 -20.86 10.76
CA SER A 30 -17.54 -21.56 10.16
C SER A 30 -16.62 -21.98 11.32
N GLY A 31 -16.70 -23.25 11.69
CA GLY A 31 -16.17 -23.81 12.93
C GLY A 31 -14.65 -23.88 13.09
N ASP A 32 -13.90 -22.79 12.86
CA ASP A 32 -12.49 -22.70 13.31
C ASP A 32 -12.28 -21.71 14.47
N GLY A 33 -13.25 -20.85 14.82
CA GLY A 33 -13.30 -20.17 16.13
C GLY A 33 -12.02 -19.45 16.63
N ARG A 34 -11.05 -19.15 15.76
CA ARG A 34 -9.78 -18.57 16.18
C ARG A 34 -9.98 -17.09 16.45
N ASN A 35 -9.79 -16.71 17.71
CA ASN A 35 -9.74 -15.32 18.09
C ASN A 35 -8.38 -14.76 17.62
N LEU A 36 -8.33 -14.20 16.41
CA LEU A 36 -7.11 -13.71 15.76
C LEU A 36 -6.32 -12.72 16.64
N GLU A 37 -7.00 -12.00 17.53
CA GLU A 37 -6.39 -11.05 18.46
C GLU A 37 -5.60 -11.75 19.58
N ALA A 38 -5.98 -12.99 19.95
CA ALA A 38 -5.28 -13.81 20.93
C ALA A 38 -3.99 -14.45 20.37
N ASP A 39 -3.87 -14.56 19.04
CA ASP A 39 -2.72 -15.18 18.38
C ASP A 39 -1.60 -14.17 18.04
N VAL A 40 -1.84 -12.85 18.21
CA VAL A 40 -0.83 -11.82 17.97
C VAL A 40 0.24 -11.85 19.07
N GLU A 41 1.50 -12.07 18.67
CA GLU A 41 2.63 -12.12 19.59
C GLU A 41 3.29 -10.74 19.74
N TYR A 42 3.14 -10.15 20.93
CA TYR A 42 3.72 -8.84 21.26
C TYR A 42 5.12 -8.98 21.87
N ASP A 43 6.04 -8.12 21.41
CA ASP A 43 7.35 -7.94 22.06
C ASP A 43 7.71 -6.45 22.15
N THR A 44 8.70 -6.16 22.98
CA THR A 44 9.30 -4.85 23.16
C THR A 44 10.16 -4.48 21.95
N LEU A 45 10.20 -3.19 21.60
CA LEU A 45 11.06 -2.71 20.53
C LEU A 45 12.52 -2.64 20.98
N LEU A 46 13.44 -2.93 20.06
CA LEU A 46 14.87 -2.78 20.29
C LEU A 46 15.24 -1.29 20.39
N ALA A 47 15.56 -0.83 21.60
CA ALA A 47 15.94 0.55 21.86
C ALA A 47 17.34 0.89 21.32
N GLU A 48 17.54 2.16 20.96
CA GLU A 48 18.85 2.75 20.66
C GLU A 48 19.34 3.62 21.82
N ARG A 49 20.57 4.16 21.71
CA ARG A 49 21.12 5.08 22.71
C ARG A 49 20.24 6.30 22.97
N THR A 50 19.56 6.77 21.93
CA THR A 50 18.64 7.93 21.98
C THR A 50 17.20 7.53 22.29
N GLY A 51 16.95 6.26 22.63
CA GLY A 51 15.63 5.70 22.87
C GLY A 51 15.13 4.82 21.73
N THR A 52 13.88 4.39 21.82
CA THR A 52 13.19 3.67 20.74
C THR A 52 12.75 4.71 19.71
N LEU A 53 13.23 4.64 18.47
CA LEU A 53 12.86 5.59 17.40
C LEU A 53 12.19 4.92 16.20
N PHE A 54 12.31 3.59 16.11
CA PHE A 54 11.91 2.77 14.98
C PHE A 54 11.15 1.54 15.48
N TRP A 55 10.26 1.00 14.64
CA TRP A 55 9.63 -0.31 14.85
C TRP A 55 10.65 -1.43 14.61
N LYS A 56 11.63 -1.50 15.50
CA LYS A 56 12.84 -2.32 15.37
C LYS A 56 12.78 -3.55 16.24
N THR A 57 13.23 -4.67 15.68
CA THR A 57 13.26 -6.00 16.27
C THR A 57 14.62 -6.66 16.02
N SER A 58 14.96 -7.69 16.77
CA SER A 58 16.11 -8.56 16.51
C SER A 58 15.75 -9.69 15.55
N VAL A 59 16.58 -9.94 14.53
CA VAL A 59 16.43 -11.08 13.62
C VAL A 59 17.19 -12.25 14.21
N ARG A 60 16.48 -13.20 14.80
CA ARG A 60 17.11 -14.33 15.50
C ARG A 60 17.46 -15.48 14.59
N GLU A 61 16.71 -15.65 13.51
CA GLU A 61 16.86 -16.77 12.60
C GLU A 61 16.24 -16.43 11.25
N VAL A 62 16.92 -16.86 10.19
CA VAL A 62 16.35 -16.97 8.86
C VAL A 62 16.61 -18.39 8.40
N VAL A 63 15.57 -19.05 7.93
CA VAL A 63 15.64 -20.40 7.39
C VAL A 63 15.13 -20.36 5.98
N VAL A 64 15.92 -20.87 5.04
CA VAL A 64 15.48 -21.09 3.67
C VAL A 64 15.16 -22.57 3.51
N TYR A 65 14.13 -22.90 2.75
CA TYR A 65 13.76 -24.28 2.46
C TYR A 65 14.13 -24.60 1.01
N GLY A 66 14.95 -25.63 0.83
CA GLY A 66 15.33 -26.11 -0.50
C GLY A 66 14.15 -26.74 -1.25
N ALA A 67 14.36 -27.10 -2.52
CA ALA A 67 13.30 -27.64 -3.38
C ALA A 67 12.64 -28.93 -2.84
N ASN A 68 13.36 -29.69 -2.00
CA ASN A 68 12.87 -30.91 -1.38
C ASN A 68 12.26 -30.70 0.01
N GLY A 69 12.12 -29.44 0.46
CA GLY A 69 11.68 -29.09 1.82
C GLY A 69 12.77 -29.22 2.89
N GLU A 70 14.02 -29.44 2.48
CA GLU A 70 15.18 -29.45 3.39
C GLU A 70 15.37 -28.08 4.06
N ARG A 71 15.65 -28.10 5.36
CA ARG A 71 15.90 -26.90 6.17
C ARG A 71 17.33 -26.43 5.95
N LEU A 72 17.50 -25.25 5.35
CA LEU A 72 18.79 -24.61 5.10
C LEU A 72 18.93 -23.40 6.02
N ASP A 73 19.70 -23.58 7.10
CA ASP A 73 19.93 -22.53 8.08
C ASP A 73 20.84 -21.44 7.49
N VAL A 74 20.40 -20.18 7.57
CA VAL A 74 21.16 -19.03 7.07
C VAL A 74 22.02 -18.46 8.18
N GLU A 75 23.33 -18.40 7.96
CA GLU A 75 24.24 -17.77 8.91
C GLU A 75 24.14 -16.24 8.84
N LEU A 76 23.49 -15.65 9.84
CA LEU A 76 23.22 -14.21 9.87
C LEU A 76 24.39 -13.36 10.37
N GLY A 77 25.28 -13.95 11.17
CA GLY A 77 26.38 -13.25 11.86
C GLY A 77 25.91 -12.22 12.90
N ARG A 78 26.85 -11.40 13.39
CA ARG A 78 26.55 -10.29 14.33
C ARG A 78 25.98 -9.08 13.61
N GLY A 79 25.10 -8.35 14.27
CA GLY A 79 24.56 -7.10 13.74
C GLY A 79 25.64 -6.03 13.52
N VAL A 80 25.47 -5.18 12.52
CA VAL A 80 26.36 -4.04 12.20
C VAL A 80 26.55 -3.07 13.36
N MET A 81 25.60 -3.04 14.30
CA MET A 81 25.66 -2.24 15.53
C MET A 81 26.32 -2.97 16.72
N GLY A 82 26.97 -4.10 16.48
CA GLY A 82 27.65 -4.91 17.50
C GLY A 82 26.73 -5.84 18.29
N GLY A 83 25.43 -5.86 17.97
CA GLY A 83 24.46 -6.79 18.57
C GLY A 83 24.81 -8.26 18.26
N VAL A 84 24.46 -9.15 19.19
CA VAL A 84 24.64 -10.61 19.00
C VAL A 84 23.86 -11.10 17.78
N PHE A 85 22.68 -10.53 17.57
CA PHE A 85 21.82 -10.79 16.43
C PHE A 85 21.73 -9.54 15.55
N PRO A 86 21.51 -9.68 14.23
CA PRO A 86 21.12 -8.56 13.40
C PRO A 86 19.81 -7.93 13.87
N SER A 87 19.56 -6.70 13.44
CA SER A 87 18.33 -5.98 13.71
C SER A 87 17.57 -5.64 12.43
N ALA A 88 16.24 -5.62 12.52
CA ALA A 88 15.36 -5.31 11.41
C ALA A 88 14.38 -4.21 11.80
N VAL A 89 14.16 -3.26 10.89
CA VAL A 89 13.13 -2.21 11.02
C VAL A 89 11.94 -2.57 10.14
N LEU A 90 10.73 -2.56 10.70
CA LEU A 90 9.50 -2.70 9.92
C LEU A 90 9.12 -1.35 9.32
N ASP A 91 8.93 -1.30 8.00
CA ASP A 91 8.64 -0.04 7.30
C ASP A 91 7.60 -0.22 6.18
N THR A 92 6.41 0.34 6.40
CA THR A 92 5.29 0.29 5.44
C THR A 92 5.54 1.11 4.18
N GLY A 93 6.50 2.04 4.19
CA GLY A 93 6.84 2.90 3.06
C GLY A 93 7.86 2.29 2.08
N VAL A 94 8.39 1.09 2.38
CA VAL A 94 9.48 0.50 1.61
C VAL A 94 8.97 -0.67 0.76
N PRO A 95 9.08 -0.62 -0.58
CA PRO A 95 8.46 -1.62 -1.45
C PRO A 95 9.24 -2.95 -1.56
N LEU A 96 10.40 -3.06 -0.91
CA LEU A 96 11.31 -4.19 -0.95
C LEU A 96 11.70 -4.63 0.46
N ILE A 97 12.25 -5.83 0.60
CA ILE A 97 13.07 -6.14 1.77
C ILE A 97 14.47 -5.65 1.46
N LEU A 98 15.02 -4.75 2.27
CA LEU A 98 16.41 -4.35 2.14
C LEU A 98 17.24 -5.04 3.22
N ALA A 99 18.42 -5.49 2.88
CA ALA A 99 19.33 -6.14 3.80
C ALA A 99 20.77 -5.72 3.54
N THR A 100 21.67 -5.95 4.49
CA THR A 100 23.11 -5.95 4.19
C THR A 100 23.41 -7.02 3.14
N SER A 101 24.42 -6.80 2.31
CA SER A 101 24.87 -7.80 1.32
C SER A 101 25.21 -9.13 1.98
N ARG A 102 25.77 -9.12 3.21
CA ARG A 102 26.02 -10.33 3.99
C ARG A 102 24.76 -11.18 4.15
N ILE A 103 23.66 -10.58 4.62
CA ILE A 103 22.40 -11.30 4.85
C ILE A 103 21.76 -11.71 3.52
N ALA A 104 21.72 -10.81 2.53
CA ALA A 104 21.15 -11.13 1.22
C ALA A 104 21.92 -12.26 0.52
N ASN A 105 23.25 -12.20 0.49
CA ASN A 105 24.11 -13.26 -0.05
C ASN A 105 23.93 -14.58 0.69
N ALA A 106 23.74 -14.56 2.02
CA ALA A 106 23.51 -15.78 2.78
C ALA A 106 22.15 -16.42 2.44
N ILE A 107 21.09 -15.61 2.29
CA ILE A 107 19.75 -16.09 1.91
C ILE A 107 19.75 -16.66 0.48
N TYR A 108 20.26 -15.92 -0.49
CA TYR A 108 20.29 -16.38 -1.89
C TYR A 108 21.33 -17.48 -2.12
N GLY A 109 22.45 -17.42 -1.41
CA GLY A 109 23.49 -18.45 -1.44
C GLY A 109 22.98 -19.81 -0.96
N ALA A 110 22.03 -19.85 -0.03
CA ALA A 110 21.37 -21.09 0.39
C ALA A 110 20.66 -21.81 -0.77
N VAL A 111 20.18 -21.09 -1.78
CA VAL A 111 19.57 -21.66 -3.00
C VAL A 111 20.50 -21.61 -4.21
N GLY A 112 21.81 -21.41 -3.99
CA GLY A 112 22.81 -21.40 -5.05
C GLY A 112 22.77 -20.16 -5.95
N VAL A 113 22.21 -19.05 -5.47
CA VAL A 113 22.11 -17.79 -6.22
C VAL A 113 23.12 -16.78 -5.68
N THR A 114 23.90 -16.19 -6.59
CA THR A 114 24.84 -15.09 -6.31
C THR A 114 24.32 -13.79 -6.93
N PRO A 115 24.72 -12.62 -6.43
CA PRO A 115 24.38 -11.35 -7.08
C PRO A 115 24.98 -11.31 -8.50
N ALA A 116 24.26 -10.69 -9.43
CA ALA A 116 24.76 -10.41 -10.77
C ALA A 116 25.72 -9.21 -10.77
N GLU A 117 26.29 -8.88 -11.93
CA GLU A 117 27.25 -7.77 -12.08
C GLU A 117 26.67 -6.41 -11.67
N ASP A 118 25.34 -6.25 -11.76
CA ASP A 118 24.61 -5.06 -11.32
C ASP A 118 24.29 -5.05 -9.82
N GLY A 119 24.69 -6.10 -9.09
CA GLY A 119 24.42 -6.27 -7.66
C GLY A 119 23.02 -6.78 -7.32
N MET A 120 22.17 -7.04 -8.33
CA MET A 120 20.82 -7.55 -8.15
C MET A 120 20.81 -9.08 -8.08
N TYR A 121 19.79 -9.63 -7.42
CA TYR A 121 19.60 -11.07 -7.30
C TYR A 121 18.55 -11.57 -8.29
N TYR A 122 18.96 -12.53 -9.13
CA TYR A 122 18.09 -13.17 -10.11
C TYR A 122 17.92 -14.64 -9.75
N VAL A 123 16.68 -15.04 -9.47
CA VAL A 123 16.33 -16.43 -9.19
C VAL A 123 15.59 -17.01 -10.38
N SER A 124 15.69 -18.31 -10.62
CA SER A 124 14.83 -18.94 -11.65
C SER A 124 13.36 -18.76 -11.26
N CYS A 125 12.51 -18.31 -12.18
CA CYS A 125 11.08 -18.10 -11.89
C CYS A 125 10.34 -19.38 -11.47
N SER A 126 10.88 -20.56 -11.79
CA SER A 126 10.33 -21.86 -11.35
C SER A 126 10.86 -22.32 -9.99
N THR A 127 11.79 -21.59 -9.37
CA THR A 127 12.37 -21.92 -8.07
C THR A 127 11.68 -21.11 -6.98
N PRO A 128 10.89 -21.74 -6.10
CA PRO A 128 10.26 -21.04 -4.99
C PRO A 128 11.31 -20.63 -3.97
N LEU A 129 11.38 -19.35 -3.65
CA LEU A 129 12.13 -18.89 -2.48
C LEU A 129 11.23 -19.02 -1.25
N ASN A 130 11.22 -20.21 -0.65
CA ASN A 130 10.48 -20.48 0.59
C ASN A 130 11.38 -20.19 1.79
N LEU A 131 10.98 -19.25 2.65
CA LEU A 131 11.78 -18.90 3.82
C LEU A 131 10.91 -18.52 5.02
N THR A 132 11.45 -18.73 6.22
CA THR A 132 10.90 -18.22 7.47
C THR A 132 11.86 -17.24 8.11
N ILE A 133 11.32 -16.23 8.80
CA ILE A 133 12.09 -15.28 9.60
C ILE A 133 11.57 -15.30 11.03
N ARG A 134 12.46 -15.48 12.01
CA ARG A 134 12.14 -15.36 13.43
C ARG A 134 12.59 -14.00 13.97
N LEU A 135 11.63 -13.26 14.53
CA LEU A 135 11.83 -11.91 15.06
C LEU A 135 11.66 -11.92 16.57
N ASP A 136 12.69 -11.48 17.28
CA ASP A 136 12.81 -11.57 18.74
C ASP A 136 12.58 -13.01 19.25
N ASN A 137 11.70 -13.19 20.22
CA ASN A 137 11.35 -14.50 20.77
C ASN A 137 10.01 -15.04 20.22
N ARG A 138 9.48 -14.40 19.16
CA ARG A 138 8.23 -14.82 18.52
C ARG A 138 8.41 -16.10 17.70
N LYS A 139 7.31 -16.71 17.28
CA LYS A 139 7.31 -17.81 16.32
C LYS A 139 7.93 -17.39 14.98
N PRO A 140 8.57 -18.32 14.24
CA PRO A 140 8.99 -18.07 12.87
C PRO A 140 7.80 -17.71 11.98
N ILE A 141 7.98 -16.69 11.14
CA ILE A 141 6.98 -16.21 10.18
C ILE A 141 7.37 -16.71 8.80
N SER A 142 6.51 -17.50 8.17
CA SER A 142 6.67 -17.94 6.77
C SER A 142 6.39 -16.79 5.81
N LEU A 143 7.21 -16.66 4.77
CA LEU A 143 7.00 -15.69 3.70
C LEU A 143 6.58 -16.39 2.40
N HIS A 144 5.59 -15.81 1.73
CA HIS A 144 5.04 -16.33 0.49
C HIS A 144 6.07 -16.20 -0.64
N PRO A 145 6.39 -17.27 -1.40
CA PRO A 145 7.42 -17.17 -2.46
C PRO A 145 7.09 -16.15 -3.57
N LEU A 146 5.81 -15.94 -3.89
CA LEU A 146 5.36 -14.87 -4.80
C LEU A 146 5.60 -13.45 -4.25
N ASP A 147 5.76 -13.29 -2.94
CA ASP A 147 6.10 -12.00 -2.34
C ASP A 147 7.60 -11.75 -2.30
N LEU A 148 8.42 -12.76 -2.57
CA LEU A 148 9.87 -12.67 -2.53
C LEU A 148 10.53 -12.59 -3.91
N THR A 149 9.72 -12.71 -4.97
CA THR A 149 10.18 -12.72 -6.36
C THR A 149 9.19 -11.99 -7.26
N ALA A 150 9.69 -11.18 -8.19
CA ALA A 150 8.89 -10.50 -9.20
C ALA A 150 9.34 -10.86 -10.61
N GLU A 151 8.40 -10.98 -11.54
CA GLU A 151 8.72 -11.04 -12.96
C GLU A 151 9.21 -9.67 -13.43
N PRO A 152 10.19 -9.62 -14.36
CA PRO A 152 10.59 -8.38 -14.99
C PRO A 152 9.41 -7.76 -15.75
N GLN A 153 9.36 -6.43 -15.78
CA GLN A 153 8.28 -5.69 -16.43
C GLN A 153 8.20 -6.02 -17.92
N GLY A 154 7.02 -6.44 -18.38
CA GLY A 154 6.76 -6.72 -19.79
C GLY A 154 7.12 -8.14 -20.26
N ASP A 155 7.63 -9.01 -19.40
CA ASP A 155 7.93 -10.41 -19.74
C ASP A 155 7.35 -11.39 -18.72
N THR A 156 6.15 -11.90 -19.01
CA THR A 156 5.47 -12.94 -18.23
C THR A 156 5.99 -14.35 -18.51
N GLN A 157 6.98 -14.48 -19.39
CA GLN A 157 7.66 -15.73 -19.70
C GLN A 157 9.13 -15.74 -19.29
N ALA A 158 9.51 -14.77 -18.45
CA ALA A 158 10.87 -14.64 -17.98
C ALA A 158 11.35 -15.95 -17.34
N LYS A 159 12.55 -16.37 -17.72
CA LYS A 159 13.22 -17.52 -17.10
C LYS A 159 13.73 -17.18 -15.69
N PHE A 160 14.04 -15.91 -15.48
CA PHE A 160 14.60 -15.37 -14.24
C PHE A 160 13.70 -14.27 -13.70
N CYS A 161 13.44 -14.36 -12.40
CA CYS A 161 12.66 -13.43 -11.62
C CYS A 161 13.61 -12.61 -10.75
N ILE A 162 13.27 -11.35 -10.54
CA ILE A 162 14.02 -10.43 -9.70
C ILE A 162 13.67 -10.77 -8.24
N GLY A 163 14.69 -11.03 -7.42
CA GLY A 163 14.52 -11.19 -5.98
C GLY A 163 14.03 -9.89 -5.33
N LEU A 164 13.13 -9.97 -4.37
CA LEU A 164 12.62 -8.78 -3.66
C LEU A 164 13.35 -8.50 -2.34
N ILE A 165 14.37 -9.31 -2.03
CA ILE A 165 15.37 -9.03 -0.99
C ILE A 165 16.57 -8.41 -1.71
N GLN A 166 16.85 -7.14 -1.44
CA GLN A 166 17.91 -6.40 -2.12
C GLN A 166 18.99 -5.94 -1.16
N SER A 167 20.23 -5.92 -1.64
CA SER A 167 21.35 -5.41 -0.85
C SER A 167 21.32 -3.89 -0.81
N ALA A 168 21.56 -3.31 0.37
CA ALA A 168 21.52 -1.86 0.58
C ALA A 168 22.62 -1.39 1.55
N ASP A 169 23.86 -1.85 1.34
CA ASP A 169 24.99 -1.57 2.24
C ASP A 169 25.29 -0.08 2.42
N SER A 170 25.00 0.74 1.40
CA SER A 170 25.15 2.20 1.51
C SER A 170 24.27 2.81 2.61
N ALA A 171 23.13 2.19 2.90
CA ALA A 171 22.18 2.58 3.95
C ALA A 171 22.33 1.75 5.23
N LEU A 172 22.65 0.46 5.12
CA LEU A 172 22.60 -0.51 6.22
C LEU A 172 23.98 -0.96 6.73
N GLY A 173 25.02 -0.91 5.90
CA GLY A 173 26.36 -1.43 6.21
C GLY A 173 27.27 -0.48 7.00
N ARG A 174 26.79 0.71 7.36
CA ARG A 174 27.59 1.73 8.06
C ARG A 174 27.49 1.57 9.59
N PRO A 175 28.58 1.84 10.35
CA PRO A 175 28.47 2.00 11.79
C PRO A 175 27.52 3.18 12.08
N ASN A 176 26.52 2.96 12.95
CA ASN A 176 25.36 3.84 13.18
C ASN A 176 24.24 3.76 12.13
N SER A 177 24.14 2.68 11.37
CA SER A 177 22.94 2.41 10.58
C SER A 177 21.72 2.14 11.48
N ILE A 178 20.54 2.24 10.89
CA ILE A 178 19.26 1.95 11.55
C ILE A 178 19.06 0.47 11.88
N GLY A 179 19.90 -0.40 11.29
CA GLY A 179 19.85 -1.84 11.45
C GLY A 179 20.49 -2.58 10.28
N ASP A 180 20.29 -3.89 10.25
CA ASP A 180 20.85 -4.79 9.25
C ASP A 180 19.84 -5.13 8.14
N MET A 181 18.55 -4.93 8.41
CA MET A 181 17.45 -5.17 7.48
C MET A 181 16.36 -4.11 7.62
N ILE A 182 15.64 -3.87 6.52
CA ILE A 182 14.36 -3.16 6.49
C ILE A 182 13.33 -4.13 5.91
N LEU A 183 12.33 -4.46 6.71
CA LEU A 183 11.23 -5.34 6.35
C LEU A 183 10.10 -4.50 5.78
N GLY A 184 10.13 -4.36 4.45
CA GLY A 184 9.14 -3.60 3.70
C GLY A 184 7.87 -4.38 3.36
N VAL A 185 7.15 -3.90 2.37
CA VAL A 185 5.86 -4.44 1.90
C VAL A 185 5.89 -5.96 1.65
N PRO A 186 6.91 -6.58 1.01
CA PRO A 186 6.97 -8.03 0.86
C PRO A 186 6.80 -8.81 2.17
N PHE A 187 7.45 -8.35 3.23
CA PHE A 187 7.29 -8.95 4.57
C PHE A 187 5.91 -8.63 5.14
N LEU A 188 5.46 -7.38 5.04
CA LEU A 188 4.20 -6.92 5.62
C LEU A 188 2.95 -7.55 4.95
N ARG A 189 3.05 -8.07 3.72
CA ARG A 189 1.96 -8.86 3.10
C ARG A 189 1.76 -10.24 3.73
N ASN A 190 2.76 -10.73 4.45
CA ASN A 190 2.77 -12.05 5.10
C ASN A 190 2.47 -11.99 6.60
N VAL A 191 2.24 -10.79 7.13
CA VAL A 191 2.13 -10.55 8.57
C VAL A 191 1.02 -9.57 8.86
N TYR A 192 0.16 -9.93 9.80
CA TYR A 192 -0.69 -8.96 10.47
C TYR A 192 0.14 -8.27 11.58
N SER A 193 0.34 -6.96 11.44
CA SER A 193 1.20 -6.17 12.33
C SER A 193 0.40 -5.16 13.16
N VAL A 194 0.64 -5.14 14.47
CA VAL A 194 0.06 -4.17 15.41
C VAL A 194 1.17 -3.30 16.01
N MET A 195 1.08 -2.00 15.80
CA MET A 195 2.03 -1.01 16.27
C MET A 195 1.41 -0.21 17.42
N ALA A 196 1.73 -0.58 18.66
CA ALA A 196 1.10 0.00 19.84
C ALA A 196 2.06 0.88 20.65
N TYR A 197 1.60 2.05 21.07
CA TYR A 197 2.33 2.92 22.02
C TYR A 197 1.95 2.65 23.48
N GLN A 198 0.83 2.00 23.70
CA GLN A 198 0.34 1.62 25.03
C GLN A 198 0.88 0.25 25.42
N ALA A 199 1.07 0.07 26.72
CA ALA A 199 1.34 -1.26 27.26
C ALA A 199 0.13 -2.17 26.99
N VAL A 200 0.40 -3.35 26.46
CA VAL A 200 -0.59 -4.41 26.29
C VAL A 200 -0.76 -5.07 27.66
N GLY A 201 -1.99 -5.13 28.15
CA GLY A 201 -2.36 -5.82 29.39
C GLY A 201 -2.20 -7.33 29.27
N ALA A 202 -2.34 -8.03 30.40
CA ALA A 202 -2.35 -9.49 30.41
C ALA A 202 -3.52 -10.01 29.54
N GLY A 203 -3.20 -10.75 28.47
CA GLY A 203 -4.20 -11.30 27.55
C GLY A 203 -4.39 -10.52 26.23
N GLY A 204 -3.46 -9.64 25.85
CA GLY A 204 -3.52 -8.97 24.54
C GLY A 204 -4.44 -7.75 24.49
N THR A 205 -5.10 -7.40 25.60
CA THR A 205 -6.02 -6.28 25.67
C THR A 205 -5.27 -4.97 25.91
N PHE A 206 -5.66 -3.92 25.18
CA PHE A 206 -5.19 -2.57 25.48
C PHE A 206 -6.02 -2.03 26.65
N GLU A 207 -5.37 -1.71 27.78
CA GLU A 207 -6.06 -1.02 28.85
C GLU A 207 -6.58 0.31 28.30
N ARG A 208 -7.91 0.49 28.34
CA ARG A 208 -8.53 1.72 27.89
C ARG A 208 -7.94 2.84 28.74
N MET A 209 -7.13 3.70 28.11
CA MET A 209 -6.60 4.87 28.78
C MET A 209 -7.79 5.62 29.39
N PRO A 210 -7.78 5.94 30.70
CA PRO A 210 -8.85 6.69 31.29
C PRO A 210 -9.06 7.95 30.44
N PRO A 211 -10.32 8.35 30.19
CA PRO A 211 -10.59 9.54 29.39
C PRO A 211 -9.73 10.67 29.96
N PHE A 212 -8.99 11.35 29.07
CA PHE A 212 -8.26 12.55 29.45
C PHE A 212 -9.25 13.42 30.22
N PRO A 213 -8.91 13.91 31.43
CA PRO A 213 -9.77 14.83 32.13
C PRO A 213 -10.02 15.96 31.15
N SER A 214 -11.24 16.01 30.61
CA SER A 214 -11.72 17.14 29.83
C SER A 214 -11.52 18.30 30.78
N GLY A 215 -10.53 19.14 30.47
CA GLY A 215 -10.31 20.39 31.17
C GLY A 215 -11.52 21.25 30.91
N ASP A 216 -12.60 20.99 31.63
CA ASP A 216 -13.66 21.94 31.82
C ASP A 216 -13.08 22.96 32.79
N GLU A 217 -12.29 23.85 32.21
CA GLU A 217 -11.76 25.04 32.85
C GLU A 217 -12.96 25.93 33.15
N THR A 218 -13.71 25.57 34.19
CA THR A 218 -14.68 26.47 34.81
C THR A 218 -13.84 27.54 35.50
N THR A 219 -13.49 28.57 34.74
CA THR A 219 -12.97 29.84 35.25
C THR A 219 -14.06 30.49 36.08
N THR A 220 -14.19 30.09 37.34
CA THR A 220 -14.88 30.90 38.34
C THR A 220 -13.95 32.05 38.68
N SER A 221 -14.09 33.15 37.95
CA SER A 221 -13.50 34.43 38.32
C SER A 221 -14.07 34.86 39.68
N THR A 222 -13.29 34.66 40.74
CA THR A 222 -13.53 35.33 42.01
C THR A 222 -12.43 36.38 42.11
N ASP A 223 -12.80 37.61 41.78
CA ASP A 223 -12.02 38.78 42.11
C ASP A 223 -11.90 38.87 43.64
N GLU A 224 -10.73 38.58 44.19
CA GLU A 224 -10.37 39.07 45.52
C GLU A 224 -8.92 39.56 45.52
N ALA A 225 -8.76 40.78 46.03
CA ALA A 225 -7.61 41.65 45.92
C ALA A 225 -6.39 41.17 46.74
N PRO A 226 -5.19 41.76 46.53
CA PRO A 226 -3.94 41.22 47.05
C PRO A 226 -3.71 41.68 48.51
N SER A 227 -3.27 40.76 49.36
CA SER A 227 -2.62 41.11 50.62
C SER A 227 -1.23 40.49 50.72
N THR A 228 -0.29 41.38 50.93
CA THR A 228 1.13 41.23 51.18
C THR A 228 1.39 40.41 52.47
N THR A 229 2.47 39.61 52.48
CA THR A 229 3.65 39.72 53.36
C THR A 229 4.18 38.36 53.86
N THR A 230 5.51 38.23 53.79
CA THR A 230 6.41 37.55 54.76
C THR A 230 6.87 36.13 54.49
N THR A 231 8.11 36.08 54.03
CA THR A 231 9.16 35.05 54.20
C THR A 231 9.20 34.41 55.59
N THR A 232 9.23 33.08 55.69
CA THR A 232 10.07 32.38 56.70
C THR A 232 10.42 30.98 56.23
N ASN A 233 11.72 30.69 56.16
CA ASN A 233 12.29 29.35 56.05
C ASN A 233 12.13 28.63 57.39
N THR A 234 11.47 27.47 57.42
CA THR A 234 11.61 26.54 58.55
C THR A 234 11.57 25.09 58.08
N THR A 235 12.72 24.43 58.23
CA THR A 235 12.90 22.98 58.22
C THR A 235 12.19 22.37 59.42
N VAL A 236 11.21 21.48 59.21
CA VAL A 236 10.68 20.59 60.26
C VAL A 236 10.42 19.20 59.68
N THR A 237 11.14 18.24 60.24
CA THR A 237 10.90 16.80 60.15
C THR A 237 9.83 16.42 61.16
N THR A 238 8.65 15.98 60.72
CA THR A 238 7.76 15.15 61.56
C THR A 238 6.88 14.22 60.74
N THR A 239 7.08 12.92 60.94
CA THR A 239 6.17 11.82 60.64
C THR A 239 4.81 12.03 61.31
N THR A 240 3.74 12.15 60.52
CA THR A 240 2.37 11.96 61.00
C THR A 240 1.53 11.30 59.90
N THR A 241 0.99 10.13 60.24
CA THR A 241 0.00 9.36 59.50
C THR A 241 -1.34 10.10 59.45
N THR A 242 -1.75 10.54 58.26
CA THR A 242 -3.11 11.01 57.96
C THR A 242 -3.58 10.35 56.66
N PRO A 243 -4.74 9.66 56.64
CA PRO A 243 -5.37 9.19 55.41
C PRO A 243 -6.18 10.34 54.80
N GLY A 244 -5.96 10.63 53.51
CA GLY A 244 -6.81 11.54 52.75
C GLY A 244 -6.11 12.78 52.21
N ALA A 245 -5.21 12.59 51.25
CA ALA A 245 -4.96 13.55 50.19
C ALA A 245 -4.46 12.75 48.99
N ALA A 246 -5.38 12.42 48.07
CA ALA A 246 -5.02 11.88 46.77
C ALA A 246 -4.24 12.99 46.04
N THR A 247 -2.92 12.97 46.17
CA THR A 247 -2.04 13.71 45.29
C THR A 247 -2.36 13.23 43.89
N SER A 248 -3.00 14.10 43.11
CA SER A 248 -3.13 13.97 41.66
C SER A 248 -1.73 14.04 41.05
N THR A 249 -0.95 12.99 41.22
CA THR A 249 0.16 12.69 40.33
C THR A 249 -0.48 12.35 39.02
N ASN A 250 -0.54 13.34 38.12
CA ASN A 250 -0.77 13.12 36.71
C ASN A 250 0.08 11.91 36.30
N PRO A 251 -0.52 10.75 36.00
CA PRO A 251 0.27 9.63 35.52
C PRO A 251 0.76 10.06 34.15
N SER A 252 1.98 10.58 34.08
CA SER A 252 2.72 10.58 32.83
C SER A 252 2.89 9.11 32.46
N SER A 253 1.91 8.58 31.73
CA SER A 253 1.90 7.19 31.30
C SER A 253 3.19 6.98 30.53
N VAL A 254 4.11 6.20 31.09
CA VAL A 254 5.37 5.87 30.45
C VAL A 254 5.03 5.12 29.17
N ILE A 255 5.16 5.80 28.03
CA ILE A 255 4.91 5.23 26.70
C ILE A 255 5.90 4.10 26.51
N THR A 256 5.39 2.88 26.42
CA THR A 256 6.21 1.68 26.28
C THR A 256 5.78 0.98 24.99
N PRO A 257 6.37 1.35 23.84
CA PRO A 257 5.90 0.84 22.57
C PRO A 257 6.11 -0.68 22.45
N ARG A 258 5.14 -1.34 21.83
CA ARG A 258 5.05 -2.79 21.64
C ARG A 258 4.73 -3.09 20.18
N LEU A 259 5.39 -4.09 19.63
CA LEU A 259 5.13 -4.60 18.28
C LEU A 259 4.50 -5.98 18.38
N GLY A 260 3.25 -6.07 17.93
CA GLY A 260 2.52 -7.32 17.76
C GLY A 260 2.66 -7.83 16.33
N LEU A 261 2.98 -9.12 16.16
CA LEU A 261 3.07 -9.77 14.86
C LEU A 261 2.32 -11.10 14.88
N LEU A 262 1.58 -11.38 13.81
CA LEU A 262 0.97 -12.66 13.53
C LEU A 262 1.26 -13.05 12.07
N GLY A 263 1.98 -14.15 11.86
CA GLY A 263 2.19 -14.70 10.53
C GLY A 263 0.87 -15.23 9.97
N ILE A 264 0.47 -14.76 8.79
CA ILE A 264 -0.80 -15.14 8.14
C ILE A 264 -0.63 -16.09 6.96
N THR A 265 0.62 -16.45 6.65
CA THR A 265 0.97 -17.28 5.48
C THR A 265 1.14 -18.73 5.89
N ASP A 266 0.32 -19.62 5.32
CA ASP A 266 0.55 -21.06 5.37
C ASP A 266 1.59 -21.43 4.30
N PRO A 267 2.77 -21.97 4.69
CA PRO A 267 3.84 -22.28 3.74
C PRO A 267 3.44 -23.36 2.71
N SER A 268 2.54 -24.27 3.06
CA SER A 268 2.11 -25.35 2.14
C SER A 268 1.21 -24.81 1.05
N ILE A 269 0.25 -23.96 1.43
CA ILE A 269 -0.66 -23.29 0.48
C ILE A 269 0.14 -22.33 -0.39
N ALA A 270 1.03 -21.54 0.21
CA ALA A 270 1.86 -20.58 -0.51
C ALA A 270 2.75 -21.22 -1.58
N LEU A 271 3.28 -22.42 -1.29
CA LEU A 271 4.08 -23.17 -2.25
C LEU A 271 3.24 -23.70 -3.43
N GLU A 272 2.02 -24.16 -3.15
CA GLU A 272 1.09 -24.61 -4.21
C GLU A 272 0.62 -23.43 -5.07
N GLU A 273 0.28 -22.29 -4.47
CA GLU A 273 -0.06 -21.06 -5.19
C GLU A 273 1.10 -20.58 -6.06
N PHE A 274 2.35 -20.65 -5.56
CA PHE A 274 3.52 -20.37 -6.37
C PHE A 274 3.63 -21.32 -7.57
N ARG A 275 3.45 -22.63 -7.37
CA ARG A 275 3.46 -23.61 -8.47
C ARG A 275 2.38 -23.31 -9.49
N GLN A 276 1.17 -23.00 -9.04
CA GLN A 276 0.05 -22.63 -9.91
C GLN A 276 0.37 -21.40 -10.76
N VAL A 277 0.87 -20.33 -10.13
CA VAL A 277 1.13 -19.06 -10.80
C VAL A 277 2.38 -19.10 -11.68
N ARG A 278 3.51 -19.60 -11.15
CA ARG A 278 4.81 -19.52 -11.84
C ARG A 278 5.08 -20.70 -12.77
N ILE A 279 4.72 -21.91 -12.34
CA ILE A 279 5.04 -23.12 -13.11
C ILE A 279 3.91 -23.43 -14.10
N LEU A 280 2.65 -23.40 -13.63
CA LEU A 280 1.49 -23.72 -14.48
C LEU A 280 0.95 -22.51 -15.24
N ARG A 281 1.34 -21.28 -14.88
CA ARG A 281 0.84 -20.01 -15.45
C ARG A 281 -0.68 -19.89 -15.37
N GLN A 282 -1.25 -20.37 -14.28
CA GLN A 282 -2.69 -20.30 -14.01
C GLN A 282 -2.96 -19.23 -12.96
N PRO A 283 -4.08 -18.49 -13.10
CA PRO A 283 -4.50 -17.58 -12.04
C PRO A 283 -4.83 -18.38 -10.78
N ILE A 284 -4.60 -17.79 -9.61
CA ILE A 284 -5.02 -18.38 -8.33
C ILE A 284 -6.54 -18.50 -8.37
N SER A 285 -7.04 -19.74 -8.39
CA SER A 285 -8.47 -19.99 -8.32
C SER A 285 -8.94 -19.68 -6.91
N THR A 286 -9.71 -18.61 -6.74
CA THR A 286 -10.27 -18.14 -5.46
C THR A 286 -11.29 -19.09 -4.82
N ASN A 287 -11.25 -20.39 -5.15
CA ASN A 287 -12.24 -21.39 -4.70
C ASN A 287 -11.81 -22.14 -3.43
N THR A 288 -10.69 -21.80 -2.79
CA THR A 288 -10.16 -22.51 -1.62
C THR A 288 -10.68 -21.96 -0.28
N THR A 289 -11.89 -21.42 -0.26
CA THR A 289 -12.66 -21.21 0.98
C THR A 289 -13.95 -21.99 0.87
N ASN A 290 -13.85 -23.31 1.03
CA ASN A 290 -14.89 -24.16 1.62
C ASN A 290 -14.29 -25.53 1.93
N GLY A 291 -14.33 -25.88 3.22
CA GLY A 291 -13.56 -26.97 3.81
C GLY A 291 -13.95 -28.38 3.35
N VAL A 292 -12.96 -29.26 3.48
CA VAL A 292 -13.05 -30.58 4.13
C VAL A 292 -14.45 -31.22 4.14
N ASN A 293 -14.78 -31.91 3.05
CA ASN A 293 -15.41 -33.25 3.02
C ASN A 293 -15.61 -33.69 1.57
N GLY A 294 -14.49 -33.89 0.86
CA GLY A 294 -14.46 -34.52 -0.45
C GLY A 294 -13.78 -35.88 -0.36
N ASN A 295 -14.58 -36.90 -0.06
CA ASN A 295 -14.23 -38.32 -0.18
C ASN A 295 -13.41 -38.58 -1.46
N PRO A 296 -12.24 -39.27 -1.43
CA PRO A 296 -11.39 -39.48 -2.60
C PRO A 296 -11.97 -40.49 -3.63
N ASN A 297 -13.25 -40.86 -3.52
CA ASN A 297 -13.92 -41.85 -4.36
C ASN A 297 -15.18 -41.30 -5.06
N ALA A 298 -15.18 -40.04 -5.50
CA ALA A 298 -16.17 -39.55 -6.45
C ALA A 298 -15.60 -39.64 -7.87
N ALA A 299 -15.72 -40.84 -8.44
CA ALA A 299 -15.58 -41.07 -9.87
C ALA A 299 -16.57 -40.18 -10.65
N ASN A 300 -16.06 -39.56 -11.72
CA ASN A 300 -16.77 -39.29 -12.97
C ASN A 300 -18.26 -38.92 -12.86
N SER A 301 -18.55 -37.64 -12.59
CA SER A 301 -19.75 -37.01 -13.15
C SER A 301 -19.34 -35.90 -14.10
N ASP A 302 -19.14 -36.35 -15.34
CA ASP A 302 -18.93 -35.60 -16.57
C ASP A 302 -20.12 -34.65 -16.81
N GLY A 303 -20.05 -33.46 -16.23
CA GLY A 303 -20.90 -32.32 -16.54
C GLY A 303 -20.10 -31.33 -17.37
N SER A 304 -20.01 -31.60 -18.66
CA SER A 304 -19.22 -30.92 -19.70
C SER A 304 -19.60 -29.45 -19.96
N GLY A 305 -19.68 -28.63 -18.92
CA GLY A 305 -19.75 -27.18 -19.01
C GLY A 305 -18.40 -26.62 -19.45
N ARG A 306 -18.11 -26.67 -20.75
CA ARG A 306 -16.94 -26.02 -21.37
C ARG A 306 -16.97 -24.54 -20.97
N ARG A 307 -16.12 -24.16 -20.01
CA ARG A 307 -15.84 -22.77 -19.69
C ARG A 307 -15.22 -22.15 -20.94
N LEU A 308 -16.03 -21.44 -21.72
CA LEU A 308 -15.58 -20.74 -22.91
C LEU A 308 -14.49 -19.75 -22.48
N SER A 309 -13.34 -19.79 -23.16
CA SER A 309 -12.27 -18.83 -22.95
C SER A 309 -12.83 -17.42 -22.90
N VAL A 310 -12.35 -16.59 -21.97
CA VAL A 310 -12.81 -15.21 -21.80
C VAL A 310 -12.78 -14.45 -23.15
N GLY A 311 -11.82 -14.74 -24.02
CA GLY A 311 -11.75 -14.19 -25.37
C GLY A 311 -12.94 -14.57 -26.27
N ILE A 312 -13.48 -15.78 -26.15
CA ILE A 312 -14.67 -16.22 -26.90
C ILE A 312 -15.92 -15.52 -26.40
N ILE A 313 -16.04 -15.32 -25.07
CA ILE A 313 -17.17 -14.59 -24.48
C ILE A 313 -17.20 -13.15 -25.01
N VAL A 314 -16.03 -12.47 -25.06
CA VAL A 314 -15.92 -11.11 -25.61
C VAL A 314 -16.28 -11.09 -27.10
N LEU A 315 -15.84 -12.08 -27.88
CA LEU A 315 -16.14 -12.15 -29.32
C LEU A 315 -17.64 -12.34 -29.58
N ILE A 316 -18.31 -13.22 -28.82
CA ILE A 316 -19.76 -13.43 -28.93
C ILE A 316 -20.54 -12.15 -28.57
N ALA A 317 -20.12 -11.45 -27.50
CA ALA A 317 -20.74 -10.19 -27.11
C ALA A 317 -20.60 -9.11 -28.21
N LEU A 318 -19.42 -9.01 -28.82
CA LEU A 318 -19.16 -8.03 -29.89
C LEU A 318 -19.94 -8.36 -31.17
N ALA A 319 -20.01 -9.63 -31.56
CA ALA A 319 -20.83 -10.07 -32.70
C ALA A 319 -22.33 -9.83 -32.45
N GLY A 320 -22.81 -10.09 -31.23
CA GLY A 320 -24.19 -9.81 -30.84
C GLY A 320 -24.53 -8.32 -30.91
N PHE A 321 -23.64 -7.45 -30.43
CA PHE A 321 -23.82 -6.00 -30.51
C PHE A 321 -23.91 -5.49 -31.95
N VAL A 322 -23.06 -5.98 -32.84
CA VAL A 322 -23.07 -5.62 -34.27
C VAL A 322 -24.38 -6.04 -34.93
N LEU A 323 -24.89 -7.23 -34.63
CA LEU A 323 -26.16 -7.72 -35.17
C LEU A 323 -27.35 -6.86 -34.71
N VAL A 324 -27.40 -6.48 -33.43
CA VAL A 324 -28.43 -5.58 -32.89
C VAL A 324 -28.34 -4.19 -33.55
N ALA A 325 -27.12 -3.67 -33.74
CA ALA A 325 -26.92 -2.39 -34.42
C ALA A 325 -27.48 -2.41 -35.86
N PHE A 326 -27.24 -3.48 -36.63
CA PHE A 326 -27.79 -3.62 -37.98
C PHE A 326 -29.32 -3.67 -38.00
N ILE A 327 -29.95 -4.33 -37.02
CA ILE A 327 -31.42 -4.40 -36.91
C ILE A 327 -31.99 -3.00 -36.64
N VAL A 328 -31.41 -2.24 -35.72
CA VAL A 328 -31.89 -0.88 -35.39
C VAL A 328 -31.70 0.07 -36.57
N PHE A 329 -30.56 0.01 -37.26
CA PHE A 329 -30.32 0.82 -38.46
C PHE A 329 -31.25 0.42 -39.61
N GLY A 330 -31.50 -0.88 -39.82
CA GLY A 330 -32.44 -1.38 -40.82
C GLY A 330 -33.87 -0.93 -40.55
N ALA A 331 -34.33 -1.01 -39.29
CA ALA A 331 -35.65 -0.54 -38.89
C ALA A 331 -35.80 0.97 -39.09
N ARG A 332 -34.79 1.76 -38.70
CA ARG A 332 -34.76 3.22 -38.90
C ARG A 332 -34.78 3.58 -40.38
N TRP A 333 -33.96 2.91 -41.21
CA TRP A 333 -33.92 3.09 -42.65
C TRP A 333 -35.28 2.79 -43.31
N TRP A 334 -35.91 1.68 -42.90
CA TRP A 334 -37.22 1.29 -43.40
C TRP A 334 -38.32 2.29 -43.02
N MET A 335 -38.30 2.84 -41.79
CA MET A 335 -39.22 3.89 -41.37
C MET A 335 -39.05 5.19 -42.19
N ILE A 336 -37.81 5.60 -42.45
CA ILE A 336 -37.52 6.79 -43.28
C ILE A 336 -38.01 6.58 -44.72
N ARG A 337 -37.72 5.42 -45.31
CA ARG A 337 -38.19 5.08 -46.66
C ARG A 337 -39.71 5.06 -46.77
N ARG A 338 -40.42 4.62 -45.71
CA ARG A 338 -41.89 4.67 -45.65
C ARG A 338 -42.43 6.10 -45.58
N ARG A 339 -41.73 7.05 -44.96
CA ARG A 339 -42.18 8.44 -44.87
C ARG A 339 -42.11 9.17 -46.21
N TYR A 340 -41.07 8.95 -47.02
CA TYR A 340 -40.97 9.60 -48.34
C TYR A 340 -42.14 9.26 -49.27
N LYS A 341 -42.68 8.05 -49.21
CA LYS A 341 -43.86 7.67 -50.02
C LYS A 341 -45.17 8.34 -49.59
N ARG A 342 -45.26 8.91 -48.38
CA ARG A 342 -46.49 9.60 -47.92
C ARG A 342 -46.55 11.05 -48.38
N ASN A 343 -45.41 11.66 -48.71
CA ASN A 343 -45.36 13.07 -49.12
C ASN A 343 -45.70 13.28 -50.60
N GLU A 344 -45.65 12.24 -51.44
CA GLU A 344 -46.09 12.32 -52.85
C GLU A 344 -47.61 12.34 -53.01
N LEU A 345 -48.38 11.90 -52.01
CA LEU A 345 -49.85 11.87 -52.05
C LEU A 345 -50.52 13.08 -51.38
N SER A 346 -49.75 13.97 -50.72
CA SER A 346 -50.27 15.22 -50.13
C SER A 346 -49.92 16.49 -50.90
N GLY A 347 -49.18 16.39 -52.01
CA GLY A 347 -48.77 17.53 -52.85
C GLY A 347 -49.79 17.95 -53.92
N LYS A 348 -51.08 17.63 -53.76
CA LYS A 348 -52.11 17.95 -54.77
C LYS A 348 -53.39 18.45 -54.12
N SER A 349 -53.35 19.64 -53.52
CA SER A 349 -54.55 20.45 -53.39
C SER A 349 -54.23 21.94 -53.18
N SER A 350 -54.84 22.74 -54.05
CA SER A 350 -55.09 24.18 -53.95
C SER A 350 -53.99 25.15 -54.40
N ASN A 351 -53.97 25.36 -55.72
CA ASN A 351 -53.82 26.69 -56.31
C ASN A 351 -55.00 27.57 -55.84
N ASN A 352 -54.73 28.78 -55.37
CA ASN A 352 -55.57 29.94 -55.70
C ASN A 352 -54.74 31.22 -55.66
N PRO A 353 -54.79 32.06 -56.71
CA PRO A 353 -54.15 33.37 -56.75
C PRO A 353 -55.12 34.48 -56.33
N SER A 354 -54.53 35.65 -56.03
CA SER A 354 -55.11 37.01 -55.93
C SER A 354 -55.40 37.61 -54.55
N GLU A 355 -55.17 38.93 -54.52
CA GLU A 355 -55.24 39.94 -53.44
C GLU A 355 -53.87 40.30 -52.82
N ILE A 356 -53.11 41.33 -53.27
CA ILE A 356 -53.35 42.78 -53.45
C ILE A 356 -53.46 43.56 -52.12
N PHE A 357 -52.39 44.36 -51.87
CA PHE A 357 -52.27 45.62 -51.11
C PHE A 357 -51.94 45.66 -49.60
N ASN A 358 -50.75 46.25 -49.34
CA ASN A 358 -50.39 47.36 -48.44
C ASN A 358 -50.71 47.35 -46.93
N GLY A 359 -49.68 47.70 -46.15
CA GLY A 359 -49.77 48.30 -44.80
C GLY A 359 -48.91 47.55 -43.77
N ALA A 360 -47.67 47.97 -43.50
CA ALA A 360 -47.26 49.02 -42.56
C ALA A 360 -47.20 48.57 -41.08
N ALA A 361 -46.03 48.82 -40.49
CA ALA A 361 -45.74 49.11 -39.08
C ALA A 361 -45.78 47.98 -38.01
N GLY A 362 -44.59 47.72 -37.44
CA GLY A 362 -44.36 47.90 -36.00
C GLY A 362 -44.39 46.66 -35.10
N GLY A 363 -43.34 46.52 -34.27
CA GLY A 363 -43.33 45.69 -33.04
C GLY A 363 -42.34 44.52 -33.10
N SER A 364 -41.21 44.59 -32.39
CA SER A 364 -41.06 44.14 -30.98
C SER A 364 -41.03 42.59 -30.87
N GLY A 365 -40.05 41.92 -30.27
CA GLY A 365 -38.97 42.37 -29.41
C GLY A 365 -37.94 41.25 -29.20
N SER A 366 -36.73 41.70 -28.88
CA SER A 366 -35.59 40.90 -28.43
C SER A 366 -35.79 40.45 -26.98
N ASN A 367 -35.67 39.15 -26.71
CA ASN A 367 -35.45 38.62 -25.36
C ASN A 367 -34.06 37.99 -25.28
N THR A 368 -33.14 38.75 -24.68
CA THR A 368 -31.88 38.28 -24.09
C THR A 368 -32.11 37.86 -22.64
N PRO A 369 -31.54 36.75 -22.13
CA PRO A 369 -31.33 36.59 -20.70
C PRO A 369 -30.00 37.19 -20.26
N ARG A 370 -30.09 37.91 -19.15
CA ARG A 370 -29.05 38.62 -18.40
C ARG A 370 -27.98 37.66 -17.87
N GLY A 371 -26.72 37.96 -18.16
CA GLY A 371 -25.55 37.50 -17.40
C GLY A 371 -25.06 38.62 -16.50
N LEU A 372 -25.10 38.38 -15.18
CA LEU A 372 -24.64 39.28 -14.13
C LEU A 372 -23.12 39.41 -14.15
N GLY A 373 -22.64 40.64 -14.03
CA GLY A 373 -21.22 40.96 -13.86
C GLY A 373 -20.83 41.10 -12.38
N PHE A 374 -19.58 40.72 -12.12
CA PHE A 374 -18.62 41.20 -11.12
C PHE A 374 -17.26 40.83 -11.75
N GLY A 375 -16.17 41.60 -11.73
CA GLY A 375 -15.74 42.80 -11.04
C GLY A 375 -14.22 42.86 -11.27
N TYR A 376 -13.69 44.07 -11.45
CA TYR A 376 -12.34 44.43 -11.86
C TYR A 376 -11.18 43.88 -11.01
N GLY A 377 -10.00 43.72 -11.64
CA GLY A 377 -8.72 44.00 -10.97
C GLY A 377 -7.47 43.35 -11.57
N GLY A 378 -6.54 44.17 -12.08
CA GLY A 378 -5.10 43.90 -12.01
C GLY A 378 -4.39 43.64 -13.34
N GLY A 379 -3.67 44.66 -13.84
CA GLY A 379 -2.73 44.54 -14.96
C GLY A 379 -1.29 44.29 -14.54
N ALA A 380 -0.49 43.82 -15.50
CA ALA A 380 0.98 44.00 -15.66
C ALA A 380 1.34 43.26 -16.97
N SER A 381 1.54 43.91 -18.11
CA SER A 381 2.83 44.44 -18.61
C SER A 381 4.02 43.49 -18.42
N LEU A 382 4.39 42.74 -19.47
CA LEU A 382 5.79 42.45 -19.76
C LEU A 382 6.00 42.19 -21.25
N SER A 383 7.21 42.52 -21.67
CA SER A 383 7.70 42.97 -22.96
C SER A 383 7.71 41.95 -24.09
N THR A 384 7.42 42.50 -25.28
CA THR A 384 7.76 42.01 -26.61
C THR A 384 9.27 41.98 -26.80
N GLU A 385 9.83 40.84 -27.20
CA GLU A 385 11.06 40.79 -27.99
C GLU A 385 10.86 39.81 -29.15
N ASP A 386 10.94 40.38 -30.35
CA ASP A 386 11.03 39.73 -31.65
C ASP A 386 12.33 38.90 -31.73
N THR A 387 12.25 37.69 -32.29
CA THR A 387 13.15 37.31 -33.40
C THR A 387 12.47 36.24 -34.24
N THR A 388 12.41 36.56 -35.52
CA THR A 388 11.87 35.83 -36.66
C THR A 388 12.74 34.61 -37.02
N ALA A 389 12.10 33.53 -37.49
CA ALA A 389 12.25 33.01 -38.86
C ALA A 389 12.03 31.48 -38.98
N THR A 390 10.98 31.16 -39.74
CA THR A 390 10.89 30.11 -40.77
C THR A 390 10.92 28.63 -40.38
N GLY A 391 9.80 27.95 -40.61
CA GLY A 391 9.77 26.49 -40.77
C GLY A 391 8.40 25.86 -40.52
N ARG A 392 7.42 26.09 -41.42
CA ARG A 392 6.15 25.34 -41.47
C ARG A 392 6.42 23.91 -41.94
N GLU A 393 5.89 22.93 -41.22
CA GLU A 393 5.09 21.78 -41.70
C GLU A 393 4.76 20.89 -40.47
N LYS A 394 3.60 21.07 -39.82
CA LYS A 394 2.32 20.39 -40.07
C LYS A 394 2.40 18.85 -40.01
N TRP A 395 2.41 18.32 -38.79
CA TRP A 395 1.72 17.07 -38.46
C TRP A 395 0.91 17.27 -37.17
N MET A 396 -0.41 17.29 -37.32
CA MET A 396 -1.33 16.90 -36.25
C MET A 396 -1.35 15.38 -36.23
N GLN A 397 -1.06 14.75 -35.11
CA GLN A 397 -1.94 13.72 -34.53
C GLN A 397 -1.40 13.13 -33.22
N LEU A 398 -2.36 12.98 -32.30
CA LEU A 398 -2.42 12.16 -31.09
C LEU A 398 -1.71 12.65 -29.81
N ASP A 399 -2.50 13.41 -29.04
CA ASP A 399 -2.56 13.29 -27.58
C ASP A 399 -2.74 11.82 -27.18
N THR A 400 -1.73 11.21 -26.55
CA THR A 400 -1.90 10.23 -25.46
C THR A 400 -0.55 10.04 -24.78
N LEU A 401 -0.47 10.36 -23.47
CA LEU A 401 0.41 9.81 -22.41
C LEU A 401 0.85 10.90 -21.43
N GLY A 402 0.20 10.91 -20.28
CA GLY A 402 0.51 11.80 -19.16
C GLY A 402 0.17 11.15 -17.83
N MET A 403 0.83 10.05 -17.49
CA MET A 403 1.02 9.64 -16.09
C MET A 403 2.44 9.08 -15.95
N GLY A 404 3.25 9.83 -15.20
CA GLY A 404 4.68 9.64 -15.06
C GLY A 404 5.04 8.42 -14.24
N GLY A 405 5.78 7.49 -14.86
CA GLY A 405 6.63 6.55 -14.16
C GLY A 405 7.94 7.25 -13.79
N GLY A 406 8.06 7.68 -12.53
CA GLY A 406 9.35 8.07 -11.94
C GLY A 406 10.22 6.84 -11.74
N GLY A 407 10.89 6.42 -12.81
CA GLY A 407 11.91 5.39 -12.80
C GLY A 407 13.21 5.89 -12.18
N TYR A 408 13.74 5.06 -11.30
CA TYR A 408 15.04 5.14 -10.64
C TYR A 408 16.17 5.44 -11.64
N ALA A 409 16.76 6.63 -11.52
CA ALA A 409 18.02 6.98 -12.15
C ALA A 409 19.05 7.33 -11.07
N ILE A 410 19.58 6.30 -10.40
CA ILE A 410 20.83 6.40 -9.62
C ILE A 410 21.65 5.13 -9.89
N ALA A 411 22.38 5.10 -11.01
CA ALA A 411 23.61 4.33 -11.22
C ALA A 411 24.07 4.46 -12.68
N ALA A 412 24.48 5.65 -13.10
CA ALA A 412 25.18 5.84 -14.38
C ALA A 412 26.09 7.06 -14.32
N ALA A 413 27.09 7.04 -13.43
CA ALA A 413 28.13 8.08 -13.40
C ALA A 413 29.50 7.63 -12.86
N VAL A 414 29.78 6.33 -12.68
CA VAL A 414 31.07 5.87 -12.10
C VAL A 414 31.72 4.75 -12.92
N SER A 415 31.68 4.83 -14.25
CA SER A 415 32.41 3.89 -15.11
C SER A 415 33.25 4.56 -16.22
N LYS A 416 33.61 5.84 -16.03
CA LYS A 416 34.42 6.58 -17.01
C LYS A 416 35.77 7.09 -16.51
N GLU A 417 36.14 6.81 -15.27
CA GLU A 417 37.40 7.28 -14.68
C GLU A 417 38.49 6.20 -14.53
N GLN A 418 38.19 4.92 -14.78
CA GLN A 418 39.08 3.80 -14.39
C GLN A 418 39.89 3.18 -15.54
N SER A 419 40.00 3.85 -16.70
CA SER A 419 40.83 3.40 -17.83
C SER A 419 42.04 4.30 -18.12
N ARG A 420 42.48 5.15 -17.17
CA ARG A 420 43.56 6.12 -17.41
C ARG A 420 44.79 6.02 -16.52
N THR A 421 44.96 4.94 -15.77
CA THR A 421 46.17 4.70 -14.95
C THR A 421 46.64 3.26 -15.09
N GLU A 422 47.09 2.90 -16.30
CA GLU A 422 47.98 1.75 -16.51
C GLU A 422 48.78 2.00 -17.80
N SER A 423 49.68 2.98 -17.72
CA SER A 423 50.75 3.25 -18.68
C SER A 423 51.73 4.23 -18.01
N ASP A 424 52.58 3.70 -17.14
CA ASP A 424 53.97 4.13 -16.90
C ASP A 424 54.66 3.16 -15.94
#